data_AF-A0A9P6GY44-F1
#
_entry.id   AF-A0A9P6GY44-F1
#
_cell.length_a   1.000
_cell.length_b   1.000
_cell.length_c   1.000
_cell.angle_alpha   90.00
_cell.angle_beta   90.00
_cell.angle_gamma   90.00
#
_symmetry.space_group_name_H-M   'P 1'
#
loop_
_entity.id
_entity.type
_entity.pdbx_description
1 polymer ?
#
loop_
_entity_poly.entity_id
_entity_poly.type
_entity_poly.pdbx_seq_one_letter_code
_entity_poly.pdbx_strand_id
1 'polypeptide(L)'
;METIGEQIEEMNMIGGEGIKVQFDETAICNGVIISDFSNTYDEIPGITWIIGGVVEGNCRKFILEILPNVKASTIEDFMRRRIHPGTICITDGCPSYPLAVRNFGSEHYVVSHSQGFITSDGVHTNNIEAMWSHFKTEYRSRCALNHERIPLFLKEFSWKKKNIVNCESKTLRLSFIKLLKLFY
;
A
#
# COMPACT_ATOMS: atom_id res chain seq x y z
N MET A 1 4.73 -29.32 -11.91
CA MET A 1 3.36 -28.82 -12.07
C MET A 1 3.21 -27.72 -11.04
N GLU A 2 3.45 -26.48 -11.44
CA GLU A 2 3.15 -25.33 -10.56
C GLU A 2 1.66 -25.36 -10.25
N THR A 3 1.35 -25.29 -8.96
CA THR A 3 -0.02 -25.39 -8.47
C THR A 3 -0.75 -24.10 -8.87
N ILE A 4 -2.04 -24.17 -9.18
CA ILE A 4 -2.87 -22.99 -9.49
C ILE A 4 -2.76 -21.92 -8.38
N GLY A 5 -2.43 -22.32 -7.13
CA GLY A 5 -2.10 -21.42 -6.02
C GLY A 5 -0.81 -20.61 -6.22
N GLU A 6 0.28 -21.22 -6.71
CA GLU A 6 1.56 -20.55 -6.99
C GLU A 6 1.40 -19.53 -8.13
N GLN A 7 0.60 -19.86 -9.16
CA GLN A 7 0.28 -18.91 -10.24
C GLN A 7 -0.61 -17.74 -9.80
N ILE A 8 -1.45 -17.90 -8.76
CA ILE A 8 -2.27 -16.81 -8.20
C ILE A 8 -1.43 -15.90 -7.27
N GLU A 9 -0.39 -16.44 -6.63
CA GLU A 9 0.57 -15.69 -5.82
C GLU A 9 1.52 -14.84 -6.69
N GLU A 10 2.04 -15.39 -7.80
CA GLU A 10 2.83 -14.62 -8.78
C GLU A 10 2.05 -13.44 -9.38
N MET A 11 0.73 -13.56 -9.54
CA MET A 11 -0.11 -12.49 -10.11
C MET A 11 -0.27 -11.25 -9.21
N ASN A 12 0.31 -11.24 -8.00
CA ASN A 12 0.03 -10.21 -7.00
C ASN A 12 1.25 -9.54 -6.38
N MET A 13 2.46 -9.99 -6.70
CA MET A 13 3.68 -9.32 -6.29
C MET A 13 3.97 -8.10 -7.17
N ILE A 14 4.64 -7.09 -6.62
CA ILE A 14 5.12 -5.93 -7.37
C ILE A 14 6.61 -5.74 -7.18
N GLY A 15 7.24 -4.92 -8.02
CA GLY A 15 8.69 -4.70 -8.01
C GLY A 15 9.43 -5.70 -8.91
N GLY A 16 10.67 -5.99 -8.54
CA GLY A 16 11.61 -6.83 -9.27
C GLY A 16 13.01 -6.21 -9.31
N GLU A 17 13.97 -6.95 -9.83
CA GLU A 17 15.37 -6.50 -9.93
C GLU A 17 15.47 -5.13 -10.62
N GLY A 18 16.09 -4.16 -9.92
CA GLY A 18 16.28 -2.79 -10.40
C GLY A 18 15.00 -1.93 -10.43
N ILE A 19 13.86 -2.46 -10.01
CA ILE A 19 12.59 -1.71 -9.93
C ILE A 19 12.48 -1.02 -8.58
N LYS A 20 12.22 0.28 -8.63
CA LYS A 20 11.98 1.11 -7.44
C LYS A 20 10.52 1.04 -7.01
N VAL A 21 10.29 0.74 -5.74
CA VAL A 21 8.96 0.73 -5.12
C VAL A 21 8.98 1.63 -3.90
N GLN A 22 8.08 2.61 -3.88
CA GLN A 22 7.88 3.52 -2.75
C GLN A 22 6.87 2.90 -1.79
N PHE A 23 7.20 2.88 -0.49
CA PHE A 23 6.35 2.38 0.58
C PHE A 23 6.09 3.48 1.60
N ASP A 24 4.87 3.46 2.14
CA ASP A 24 4.42 4.33 3.23
C ASP A 24 3.20 3.69 3.90
N GLU A 25 2.86 4.15 5.09
CA GLU A 25 1.75 3.66 5.89
C GLU A 25 0.71 4.76 6.15
N THR A 26 -0.53 4.33 6.33
CA THR A 26 -1.57 5.17 6.92
C THR A 26 -2.33 4.36 7.95
N ALA A 27 -2.79 5.02 9.02
CA ALA A 27 -3.71 4.43 9.99
C ALA A 27 -5.09 5.08 9.94
N ILE A 28 -6.10 4.26 10.21
CA ILE A 28 -7.48 4.68 10.45
C ILE A 28 -7.81 4.25 11.87
N CYS A 29 -8.31 5.15 12.70
CA CYS A 29 -8.80 4.82 14.04
C CYS A 29 -10.26 5.24 14.16
N ASN A 30 -11.14 4.32 14.55
CA ASN A 30 -12.58 4.57 14.73
C ASN A 30 -13.23 5.24 13.50
N GLY A 31 -12.82 4.83 12.30
CA GLY A 31 -13.34 5.38 11.05
C GLY A 31 -12.75 6.74 10.65
N VAL A 32 -11.76 7.26 11.38
CA VAL A 32 -11.09 8.54 11.09
C VAL A 32 -9.64 8.28 10.71
N ILE A 33 -9.18 8.92 9.64
CA ILE A 33 -7.78 8.84 9.20
C ILE A 33 -6.91 9.62 10.19
N ILE A 34 -5.90 8.97 10.75
CA ILE A 34 -4.89 9.63 11.58
C ILE A 34 -3.87 10.29 10.65
N SER A 35 -3.57 11.57 10.89
CA SER A 35 -2.61 12.36 10.10
C SER A 35 -1.21 12.41 10.69
N ASP A 36 -1.06 12.15 11.99
CA ASP A 36 0.22 12.14 12.70
C ASP A 36 0.31 10.88 13.55
N PHE A 37 1.24 9.99 13.16
CA PHE A 37 1.45 8.70 13.81
C PHE A 37 2.55 8.75 14.88
N SER A 38 3.23 9.89 15.05
CA SER A 38 4.40 9.99 15.94
C SER A 38 4.08 9.64 17.41
N ASN A 39 2.81 9.79 17.81
CA ASN A 39 2.29 9.39 19.13
C ASN A 39 1.24 8.27 19.06
N THR A 40 1.09 7.60 17.92
CA THR A 40 0.10 6.53 17.73
C THR A 40 0.71 5.19 18.10
N TYR A 41 0.21 4.57 19.16
CA TYR A 41 0.60 3.23 19.57
C TYR A 41 -0.20 2.17 18.79
N ASP A 42 0.44 1.06 18.43
CA ASP A 42 -0.20 -0.10 17.78
C ASP A 42 -1.39 -0.66 18.59
N GLU A 43 -1.42 -0.40 19.89
CA GLU A 43 -2.38 -0.96 20.84
C GLU A 43 -3.67 -0.13 20.99
N ILE A 44 -3.83 0.96 20.23
CA ILE A 44 -5.04 1.79 20.29
C ILE A 44 -6.25 0.97 19.80
N PRO A 45 -7.30 0.78 20.63
CA PRO A 45 -8.48 0.04 20.20
C PRO A 45 -9.14 0.68 18.98
N GLY A 46 -9.40 -0.12 17.96
CA GLY A 46 -10.04 0.33 16.72
C GLY A 46 -9.10 0.97 15.71
N ILE A 47 -7.78 0.86 15.90
CA ILE A 47 -6.78 1.21 14.89
C ILE A 47 -6.71 0.13 13.79
N THR A 48 -6.59 0.57 12.55
CA THR A 48 -6.31 -0.25 11.38
C THR A 48 -5.14 0.37 10.65
N TRP A 49 -4.02 -0.35 10.64
CA TRP A 49 -2.86 0.02 9.84
C TRP A 49 -3.05 -0.47 8.41
N ILE A 50 -2.67 0.37 7.45
CA ILE A 50 -2.67 0.03 6.04
C ILE A 50 -1.30 0.41 5.50
N ILE A 51 -0.60 -0.58 4.95
CA ILE A 51 0.62 -0.35 4.20
C ILE A 51 0.30 -0.20 2.72
N GLY A 52 0.97 0.74 2.08
CA GLY A 52 0.90 0.98 0.65
C GLY A 52 2.27 0.79 0.00
N GLY A 53 2.28 0.21 -1.20
CA GLY A 53 3.47 0.12 -2.03
C GLY A 53 3.12 0.48 -3.46
N VAL A 54 3.90 1.35 -4.11
CA VAL A 54 3.68 1.76 -5.50
C VAL A 54 4.98 1.74 -6.30
N VAL A 55 4.93 1.16 -7.50
CA VAL A 55 6.06 1.16 -8.42
C VAL A 55 6.27 2.57 -8.94
N GLU A 56 7.50 3.07 -8.83
CA GLU A 56 7.87 4.39 -9.35
C GLU A 56 7.60 4.49 -10.86
N GLY A 57 7.00 5.60 -11.29
CA GLY A 57 6.60 5.81 -12.68
C GLY A 57 5.38 5.01 -13.15
N ASN A 58 4.84 4.07 -12.36
CA ASN A 58 3.64 3.31 -12.70
C ASN A 58 2.64 3.24 -11.55
N CYS A 59 1.83 4.30 -11.40
CA CYS A 59 0.83 4.43 -10.33
C CYS A 59 -0.33 3.42 -10.37
N ARG A 60 -0.37 2.51 -11.36
CA ARG A 60 -1.35 1.40 -11.43
C ARG A 60 -0.80 0.08 -10.92
N LYS A 61 0.53 -0.04 -10.83
CA LYS A 61 1.20 -1.16 -10.16
C LYS A 61 1.43 -0.77 -8.70
N PHE A 62 0.44 -1.08 -7.88
CA PHE A 62 0.46 -0.81 -6.45
C PHE A 62 -0.22 -1.93 -5.67
N ILE A 63 0.07 -1.95 -4.37
CA ILE A 63 -0.53 -2.82 -3.37
C ILE A 63 -0.99 -1.97 -2.19
N LEU A 64 -2.11 -2.36 -1.60
CA LEU A 64 -2.64 -1.85 -0.34
C LEU A 64 -3.01 -3.06 0.51
N GLU A 65 -2.51 -3.12 1.73
CA GLU A 65 -2.78 -4.25 2.62
C GLU A 65 -2.98 -3.78 4.06
N ILE A 66 -3.93 -4.39 4.76
CA ILE A 66 -4.16 -4.13 6.18
C ILE A 66 -3.10 -4.89 6.96
N LEU A 67 -2.40 -4.19 7.86
CA LEU A 67 -1.45 -4.78 8.78
C LEU A 67 -2.04 -4.85 10.19
N PRO A 68 -1.68 -5.90 10.97
CA PRO A 68 -2.04 -5.95 12.39
C PRO A 68 -1.26 -4.92 13.22
N ASN A 69 -0.08 -4.48 12.78
CA ASN A 69 0.78 -3.48 13.40
C ASN A 69 1.88 -3.05 12.40
N VAL A 70 2.63 -2.00 12.72
CA VAL A 70 3.75 -1.50 11.88
C VAL A 70 5.12 -1.91 12.39
N LYS A 71 5.23 -3.08 13.03
CA LYS A 71 6.53 -3.62 13.47
C LYS A 71 7.34 -4.12 12.29
N ALA A 72 8.66 -4.04 12.41
CA ALA A 72 9.60 -4.49 11.38
C ALA A 72 9.33 -5.94 10.91
N SER A 73 8.99 -6.86 11.83
CA SER A 73 8.66 -8.24 11.48
C SER A 73 7.41 -8.36 10.60
N THR A 74 6.37 -7.58 10.91
CA THR A 74 5.12 -7.59 10.14
C THR A 74 5.30 -6.97 8.76
N ILE A 75 6.11 -5.90 8.67
CA ILE A 75 6.47 -5.29 7.39
C ILE A 75 7.36 -6.24 6.55
N GLU A 76 8.30 -6.94 7.19
CA GLU A 76 9.12 -7.96 6.53
C GLU A 76 8.24 -9.09 5.95
N ASP A 77 7.31 -9.63 6.74
CA ASP A 77 6.38 -10.66 6.29
C ASP A 77 5.52 -10.18 5.11
N PHE A 78 5.10 -8.92 5.13
CA PHE A 78 4.42 -8.29 4.01
C PHE A 78 5.32 -8.21 2.77
N MET A 79 6.56 -7.74 2.91
CA MET A 79 7.50 -7.64 1.78
C MET A 79 7.75 -9.02 1.17
N ARG A 80 7.98 -10.06 1.97
CA ARG A 80 8.19 -11.44 1.49
C ARG A 80 7.00 -11.97 0.68
N ARG A 81 5.78 -11.65 1.07
CA ARG A 81 4.56 -12.10 0.38
C ARG A 81 4.20 -11.28 -0.85
N ARG A 82 4.61 -10.01 -0.91
CA ARG A 82 4.04 -9.04 -1.86
C ARG A 82 5.06 -8.37 -2.77
N ILE A 83 6.36 -8.52 -2.52
CA ILE A 83 7.43 -7.80 -3.21
C ILE A 83 8.44 -8.77 -3.80
N HIS A 84 8.72 -8.63 -5.10
CA HIS A 84 9.70 -9.49 -5.75
C HIS A 84 11.11 -9.23 -5.19
N PRO A 85 11.93 -10.26 -4.95
CA PRO A 85 13.34 -10.09 -4.59
C PRO A 85 14.09 -9.20 -5.59
N GLY A 86 15.08 -8.45 -5.12
CA GLY A 86 15.85 -7.50 -5.95
C GLY A 86 15.16 -6.14 -6.16
N THR A 87 13.95 -5.94 -5.61
CA THR A 87 13.28 -4.63 -5.58
C THR A 87 14.11 -3.63 -4.77
N ILE A 88 14.20 -2.40 -5.29
CA ILE A 88 14.77 -1.26 -4.58
C ILE A 88 13.65 -0.60 -3.77
N CYS A 89 13.73 -0.67 -2.45
CA CYS A 89 12.74 -0.12 -1.54
C CYS A 89 13.04 1.36 -1.25
N ILE A 90 12.06 2.23 -1.43
CA ILE A 90 12.13 3.64 -1.05
C ILE A 90 11.10 3.86 0.04
N THR A 91 11.52 4.37 1.20
CA THR A 91 10.63 4.61 2.33
C THR A 91 10.89 5.98 2.94
N ASP A 92 9.97 6.45 3.76
CA ASP A 92 10.20 7.59 4.62
C ASP A 92 11.03 7.19 5.87
N GLY A 93 11.14 8.12 6.82
CA GLY A 93 11.91 7.97 8.06
C GLY A 93 11.31 7.05 9.13
N CYS A 94 10.31 6.20 8.83
CA CYS A 94 9.74 5.30 9.83
C CYS A 94 10.79 4.27 10.35
N PRO A 95 10.96 4.11 11.68
CA PRO A 95 12.01 3.28 12.27
C PRO A 95 11.95 1.78 11.94
N SER A 96 10.77 1.27 11.54
CA SER A 96 10.58 -0.15 11.26
C SER A 96 11.17 -0.58 9.91
N TYR A 97 11.20 0.32 8.91
CA TYR A 97 11.66 -0.02 7.56
C TYR A 97 13.12 -0.43 7.48
N PRO A 98 14.10 0.27 8.09
CA PRO A 98 15.51 -0.10 7.96
C PRO A 98 15.82 -1.53 8.40
N LEU A 99 15.12 -2.05 9.41
CA LEU A 99 15.27 -3.44 9.84
C LEU A 99 14.52 -4.40 8.91
N ALA A 100 13.28 -4.09 8.55
CA ALA A 100 12.45 -4.92 7.67
C ALA A 100 13.09 -5.12 6.28
N VAL A 101 13.53 -4.03 5.65
CA VAL A 101 14.14 -4.07 4.30
C VAL A 101 15.48 -4.82 4.33
N ARG A 102 16.28 -4.62 5.39
CA ARG A 102 17.54 -5.35 5.58
C ARG A 102 17.30 -6.86 5.68
N ASN A 103 16.32 -7.29 6.49
CA ASN A 103 16.00 -8.71 6.64
C ASN A 103 15.41 -9.32 5.36
N PHE A 104 14.61 -8.53 4.63
CA PHE A 104 14.09 -8.93 3.33
C PHE A 104 15.21 -9.13 2.30
N GLY A 105 16.33 -8.40 2.43
CA GLY A 105 17.52 -8.52 1.58
C GLY A 105 17.47 -7.59 0.36
N SER A 106 16.83 -6.44 0.49
CA SER A 106 16.70 -5.44 -0.58
C SER A 106 17.57 -4.20 -0.35
N GLU A 107 17.86 -3.51 -1.44
CA GLU A 107 18.43 -2.16 -1.39
C GLU A 107 17.40 -1.18 -0.81
N HIS A 108 17.86 -0.27 0.04
CA HIS A 108 17.00 0.65 0.78
C HIS A 108 17.44 2.10 0.61
N TYR A 109 16.53 2.95 0.15
CA TYR A 109 16.66 4.40 0.17
C TYR A 109 15.68 5.00 1.16
N VAL A 110 16.18 5.86 2.04
CA VAL A 110 15.35 6.58 3.02
C VAL A 110 15.27 8.04 2.60
N VAL A 111 14.04 8.53 2.39
CA VAL A 111 13.77 9.95 2.14
C VAL A 111 13.47 10.61 3.48
N SER A 112 14.36 11.51 3.90
CA SER A 112 14.15 12.29 5.12
C SER A 112 13.42 13.59 4.80
N HIS A 113 12.13 13.66 5.12
CA HIS A 113 11.32 14.88 4.98
C HIS A 113 11.86 16.08 5.77
N SER A 114 12.76 15.87 6.74
CA SER A 114 13.45 16.95 7.47
C SER A 114 14.64 17.56 6.71
N GLN A 115 15.19 16.83 5.71
CA GLN A 115 16.38 17.24 4.94
C GLN A 115 16.04 17.62 3.49
N GLY A 116 14.84 17.29 3.00
CA GLY A 116 14.33 17.68 1.69
C GLY A 116 13.26 16.72 1.16
N PHE A 117 12.55 17.11 0.08
CA PHE A 117 11.56 16.26 -0.59
C PHE A 117 12.17 15.35 -1.68
N ILE A 118 13.45 15.53 -1.96
CA ILE A 118 14.22 14.79 -2.97
C ILE A 118 15.62 14.56 -2.37
N THR A 119 16.13 13.33 -2.42
CA THR A 119 17.53 13.05 -2.01
C THR A 119 18.52 13.64 -3.01
N SER A 120 19.80 13.72 -2.66
CA SER A 120 20.87 14.09 -3.61
C SER A 120 20.88 13.22 -4.87
N ASP A 121 20.41 11.99 -4.75
CA ASP A 121 20.33 10.99 -5.82
C ASP A 121 19.01 11.05 -6.62
N GLY A 122 18.17 12.05 -6.36
CA GLY A 122 16.91 12.26 -7.08
C GLY A 122 15.77 11.35 -6.62
N VAL A 123 15.89 10.67 -5.49
CA VAL A 123 14.87 9.75 -4.96
C VAL A 123 13.79 10.52 -4.20
N HIS A 124 12.52 10.17 -4.40
CA HIS A 124 11.36 10.82 -3.77
C HIS A 124 10.24 9.82 -3.44
N THR A 125 9.25 10.26 -2.66
CA THR A 125 8.04 9.52 -2.26
C THR A 125 6.75 10.05 -2.92
N ASN A 126 6.89 10.87 -3.97
CA ASN A 126 5.76 11.57 -4.59
C ASN A 126 4.64 10.64 -5.10
N ASN A 127 4.96 9.44 -5.61
CA ASN A 127 3.93 8.55 -6.14
C ASN A 127 3.09 7.94 -5.02
N ILE A 128 3.71 7.56 -3.89
CA ILE A 128 3.01 7.01 -2.74
C ILE A 128 2.19 8.09 -2.02
N GLU A 129 2.72 9.31 -1.90
CA GLU A 129 1.99 10.46 -1.36
C GLU A 129 0.74 10.80 -2.20
N ALA A 130 0.88 10.82 -3.53
CA ALA A 130 -0.25 11.06 -4.43
C ALA A 130 -1.31 9.94 -4.30
N MET A 131 -0.88 8.68 -4.14
CA MET A 131 -1.80 7.57 -3.90
C MET A 131 -2.57 7.76 -2.59
N TRP A 132 -1.89 8.15 -1.51
CA TRP A 132 -2.55 8.43 -0.24
C TRP A 132 -3.48 9.64 -0.30
N SER A 133 -3.13 10.67 -1.05
CA SER A 133 -4.03 11.82 -1.27
C SER A 133 -5.36 11.39 -1.89
N HIS A 134 -5.32 10.55 -2.93
CA HIS A 134 -6.53 10.00 -3.56
C HIS A 134 -7.30 9.08 -2.60
N PHE A 135 -6.59 8.19 -1.90
CA PHE A 135 -7.19 7.29 -0.91
C PHE A 135 -7.93 8.07 0.18
N LYS A 136 -7.27 9.06 0.79
CA LYS A 136 -7.81 9.88 1.88
C LYS A 136 -9.00 10.71 1.40
N THR A 137 -8.97 11.21 0.17
CA THR A 137 -10.09 11.95 -0.45
C THR A 137 -11.31 11.06 -0.65
N GLU A 138 -11.16 9.88 -1.26
CA GLU A 138 -12.26 8.93 -1.44
C GLU A 138 -12.79 8.36 -0.12
N TYR A 139 -11.92 8.20 0.88
CA TYR A 139 -12.35 7.73 2.19
C TYR A 139 -13.19 8.79 2.92
N ARG A 140 -12.73 10.05 2.93
CA ARG A 140 -13.44 11.16 3.58
C ARG A 140 -14.79 11.48 2.92
N SER A 141 -14.93 11.30 1.61
CA SER A 141 -16.21 11.51 0.92
C SER A 141 -17.31 10.52 1.34
N ARG A 142 -16.96 9.46 2.06
CA ARG A 142 -17.90 8.48 2.62
C ARG A 142 -18.30 8.75 4.06
N CYS A 143 -17.91 9.89 4.63
CA CYS A 143 -18.29 10.31 5.99
C CYS A 143 -17.92 9.30 7.09
N ALA A 144 -16.68 8.80 7.05
CA ALA A 144 -16.15 7.73 7.92
C ALA A 144 -16.83 6.36 7.69
N LEU A 145 -16.04 5.29 7.76
CA LEU A 145 -16.53 3.92 7.58
C LEU A 145 -16.43 3.15 8.89
N ASN A 146 -17.44 2.32 9.17
CA ASN A 146 -17.33 1.29 10.21
C ASN A 146 -16.11 0.41 9.93
N HIS A 147 -15.41 0.01 10.99
CA HIS A 147 -14.19 -0.80 10.92
C HIS A 147 -14.32 -2.02 9.99
N GLU A 148 -15.45 -2.74 10.08
CA GLU A 148 -15.76 -3.91 9.26
C GLU A 148 -15.82 -3.64 7.75
N ARG A 149 -16.03 -2.38 7.34
CA ARG A 149 -16.14 -1.99 5.93
C ARG A 149 -14.80 -1.54 5.34
N ILE A 150 -13.76 -1.35 6.15
CA ILE A 150 -12.43 -0.94 5.68
C ILE A 150 -11.88 -1.94 4.65
N PRO A 151 -11.90 -3.28 4.87
CA PRO A 151 -11.42 -4.23 3.88
C PRO A 151 -12.14 -4.14 2.53
N LEU A 152 -13.46 -3.91 2.55
CA LEU A 152 -14.25 -3.75 1.32
C LEU A 152 -13.89 -2.45 0.60
N PHE A 153 -13.69 -1.36 1.34
CA PHE A 153 -13.25 -0.09 0.78
C PHE A 153 -11.87 -0.21 0.11
N LEU A 154 -10.90 -0.86 0.74
CA LEU A 154 -9.56 -1.06 0.14
C LEU A 154 -9.65 -1.81 -1.19
N LYS A 155 -10.46 -2.87 -1.24
CA LYS A 155 -10.68 -3.67 -2.46
C LYS A 155 -11.34 -2.85 -3.56
N GLU A 156 -12.38 -2.09 -3.22
CA GLU A 156 -13.06 -1.20 -4.16
C GLU A 156 -12.11 -0.12 -4.69
N PHE A 157 -11.39 0.57 -3.81
CA PHE A 157 -10.42 1.60 -4.18
C PHE A 157 -9.33 1.03 -5.10
N SER A 158 -8.77 -0.12 -4.72
CA SER A 158 -7.73 -0.80 -5.50
C SER A 158 -8.23 -1.16 -6.90
N TRP A 159 -9.45 -1.70 -6.98
CA TRP A 159 -10.09 -2.07 -8.23
C TRP A 159 -10.36 -0.84 -9.12
N LYS A 160 -10.92 0.24 -8.54
CA LYS A 160 -11.19 1.50 -9.25
C LYS A 160 -9.91 2.08 -9.86
N LYS A 161 -8.86 2.20 -9.06
CA LYS A 161 -7.59 2.79 -9.49
C LYS A 161 -6.91 2.00 -10.61
N LYS A 162 -7.07 0.66 -10.62
CA LYS A 162 -6.53 -0.23 -11.67
C LYS A 162 -7.35 -0.20 -12.97
N ASN A 163 -8.68 -0.07 -12.88
CA ASN A 163 -9.58 -0.32 -14.02
C ASN A 163 -10.26 0.93 -14.60
N ILE A 164 -10.34 2.04 -13.88
CA ILE A 164 -10.93 3.28 -14.40
C ILE A 164 -9.88 3.98 -15.27
N VAL A 165 -9.83 3.59 -16.54
CA VAL A 165 -8.94 4.16 -17.56
C VAL A 165 -9.68 5.08 -18.52
N ASN A 166 -10.98 4.90 -18.71
CA ASN A 166 -11.85 5.75 -19.51
C ASN A 166 -13.31 5.58 -19.08
N CYS A 167 -14.12 6.62 -19.25
CA CYS A 167 -15.49 6.78 -18.75
C CYS A 167 -16.54 5.90 -19.49
N GLU A 168 -16.26 4.62 -19.72
CA GLU A 168 -17.27 3.68 -20.25
C GLU A 168 -17.95 2.93 -19.09
N SER A 169 -19.02 3.55 -18.59
CA SER A 169 -19.78 3.19 -17.39
C SER A 169 -20.26 1.72 -17.33
N LYS A 170 -20.58 1.08 -18.47
CA LYS A 170 -21.13 -0.28 -18.51
C LYS A 170 -20.10 -1.38 -18.17
N THR A 171 -18.88 -1.27 -18.71
CA THR A 171 -17.83 -2.28 -18.52
C THR A 171 -17.32 -2.29 -17.08
N LEU A 172 -17.26 -1.11 -16.46
CA LEU A 172 -16.86 -0.92 -15.06
C LEU A 172 -17.85 -1.54 -14.08
N ARG A 173 -19.16 -1.35 -14.30
CA ARG A 173 -20.19 -1.91 -13.40
C ARG A 173 -20.19 -3.43 -13.40
N LEU A 174 -20.01 -4.07 -14.56
CA LEU A 174 -19.96 -5.53 -14.67
C LEU A 174 -18.71 -6.13 -14.02
N SER A 175 -17.55 -5.49 -14.19
CA SER A 175 -16.31 -5.95 -13.57
C SER A 175 -16.28 -5.71 -12.06
N PHE A 176 -16.92 -4.65 -11.55
CA PHE A 176 -17.14 -4.47 -10.11
C PHE A 176 -18.11 -5.51 -9.53
N ILE A 177 -19.20 -5.84 -10.23
CA ILE A 177 -20.11 -6.93 -9.81
C ILE A 177 -19.37 -8.27 -9.78
N LYS A 178 -18.49 -8.55 -10.75
CA LYS A 178 -17.66 -9.76 -10.76
C LYS A 178 -16.69 -9.80 -9.57
N LEU A 179 -16.10 -8.66 -9.20
CA LEU A 179 -15.29 -8.53 -7.99
C LEU A 179 -16.12 -8.86 -6.73
N LEU A 180 -17.32 -8.30 -6.59
CA LEU A 180 -18.19 -8.58 -5.44
C LEU A 180 -18.60 -10.05 -5.34
N LYS A 181 -18.90 -10.70 -6.48
CA LYS A 181 -19.24 -12.13 -6.57
C LYS A 181 -18.09 -13.09 -6.27
N LEU A 182 -16.84 -12.62 -6.21
CA LEU A 182 -15.72 -13.45 -5.72
C LEU A 182 -15.73 -13.57 -4.19
N PHE A 183 -16.59 -12.82 -3.50
CA PHE A 183 -16.61 -12.74 -2.04
C PHE A 183 -17.97 -13.11 -1.41
N TYR A 184 -19.01 -13.36 -2.23
CA TYR A 184 -20.34 -13.86 -1.85
C TYR A 184 -20.72 -15.02 -2.75
#